data_AF-A0A8A3S6T5-F1
#
_entry.id   AF-A0A8A3S6T5-F1
#
_cell.length_a   1.000
_cell.length_b   1.000
_cell.length_c   1.000
_cell.angle_alpha   90.00
_cell.angle_beta   90.00
_cell.angle_gamma   90.00
#
_symmetry.space_group_name_H-M   'P 1'
#
loop_
_entity.id
_entity.type
_entity.pdbx_description
1 polymer ?
#
loop_
_entity_poly.entity_id
_entity_poly.type
_entity_poly.pdbx_seq_one_letter_code
_entity_poly.pdbx_strand_id
1 'polypeptide(L)'
;MTEEHTYNDAADGIVPPADSIQPDRSEPVEQPTTSPPSPPAPEQKKMSGKKKAVLGVFGLLLLLAVAAAFTLQVEFGDPTPGSTYPYTVTYNVWFPDGEPVTVGNVKMMVLSYGDELILDVNGNREKIVVGQESEVAEHHAGMKIFGVTLLSTDFKMLMKYQGLVEGKANFFLTVKTSRQIPEFIINLLLPREIQAQPM
;
A
#
# COMPACT_ATOMS: atom_id res chain seq x y z
N MET A 1 -86.64 7.65 -27.92
CA MET A 1 -85.30 7.78 -27.28
C MET A 1 -85.23 6.65 -26.29
N THR A 2 -84.18 5.85 -26.40
CA THR A 2 -84.16 4.41 -26.10
C THR A 2 -84.08 4.14 -24.59
N GLU A 3 -85.03 3.32 -24.11
CA GLU A 3 -85.03 2.60 -22.82
C GLU A 3 -84.71 1.11 -23.09
N GLU A 4 -84.72 0.30 -22.03
CA GLU A 4 -84.68 -1.18 -21.92
C GLU A 4 -83.38 -1.74 -21.30
N HIS A 5 -83.42 -2.18 -20.04
CA HIS A 5 -83.95 -3.46 -19.50
C HIS A 5 -82.85 -4.56 -19.56
N THR A 6 -82.67 -5.46 -18.59
CA THR A 6 -83.68 -6.14 -17.77
C THR A 6 -83.03 -6.82 -16.56
N TYR A 7 -83.84 -6.92 -15.52
CA TYR A 7 -83.84 -7.88 -14.42
C TYR A 7 -84.28 -9.28 -14.90
N ASN A 8 -83.76 -10.36 -14.31
CA ASN A 8 -84.36 -11.71 -14.24
C ASN A 8 -83.54 -12.48 -13.17
N ASP A 9 -84.05 -12.88 -12.01
CA ASP A 9 -85.28 -13.60 -11.61
C ASP A 9 -85.23 -15.12 -11.84
N ALA A 10 -85.86 -15.82 -10.89
CA ALA A 10 -86.11 -17.26 -10.73
C ALA A 10 -84.90 -18.11 -10.28
N ALA A 11 -84.85 -18.71 -9.07
CA ALA A 11 -85.84 -19.48 -8.33
C ALA A 11 -86.40 -20.69 -9.10
N ASP A 12 -85.77 -21.85 -8.89
CA ASP A 12 -86.42 -23.17 -8.75
C ASP A 12 -85.30 -24.12 -8.29
N GLY A 13 -85.38 -24.84 -7.16
CA GLY A 13 -86.49 -25.70 -6.81
C GLY A 13 -86.19 -27.09 -7.37
N ILE A 14 -85.70 -28.00 -6.53
CA ILE A 14 -86.02 -29.45 -6.46
C ILE A 14 -85.07 -30.09 -5.42
N VAL A 15 -85.64 -30.47 -4.28
CA VAL A 15 -85.20 -31.60 -3.43
C VAL A 15 -86.10 -32.77 -3.88
N PRO A 16 -85.59 -34.02 -4.05
CA PRO A 16 -85.80 -35.04 -3.01
C PRO A 16 -84.66 -36.11 -3.01
N PRO A 17 -84.81 -37.29 -2.38
CA PRO A 17 -84.21 -37.58 -1.08
C PRO A 17 -83.29 -38.81 -1.13
N ALA A 18 -82.85 -39.22 0.06
CA ALA A 18 -82.23 -40.49 0.42
C ALA A 18 -82.54 -41.67 -0.52
N ASP A 19 -81.51 -42.42 -0.89
CA ASP A 19 -81.51 -43.85 -0.61
C ASP A 19 -80.09 -44.45 -0.75
N SER A 20 -79.68 -45.16 0.30
CA SER A 20 -79.09 -46.51 0.24
C SER A 20 -77.94 -46.71 -0.77
N ILE A 21 -76.72 -47.11 -0.39
CA ILE A 21 -76.35 -48.33 0.32
C ILE A 21 -74.88 -48.20 0.78
N GLN A 22 -74.61 -48.52 2.03
CA GLN A 22 -73.37 -49.18 2.49
C GLN A 22 -73.85 -50.49 3.13
N PRO A 23 -73.19 -51.67 3.07
CA PRO A 23 -71.76 -51.98 2.88
C PRO A 23 -71.55 -52.97 1.69
N ASP A 24 -70.38 -53.48 1.29
CA ASP A 24 -69.38 -54.22 2.05
C ASP A 24 -68.17 -54.57 1.14
N ARG A 25 -66.98 -54.42 1.73
CA ARG A 25 -65.72 -55.14 1.47
C ARG A 25 -65.04 -55.16 0.09
N SER A 26 -63.89 -54.49 0.00
CA SER A 26 -62.59 -55.05 -0.46
C SER A 26 -61.45 -54.08 -0.08
N GLU A 27 -60.54 -54.49 0.81
CA GLU A 27 -59.25 -53.84 1.11
C GLU A 27 -58.27 -53.95 -0.09
N PRO A 28 -57.01 -53.45 -0.07
CA PRO A 28 -56.44 -52.19 0.44
C PRO A 28 -55.49 -51.53 -0.59
N VAL A 29 -55.19 -50.22 -0.48
CA VAL A 29 -53.91 -49.68 -0.99
C VAL A 29 -53.38 -48.64 -0.01
N GLU A 30 -52.33 -49.01 0.74
CA GLU A 30 -51.48 -48.03 1.44
C GLU A 30 -50.86 -47.09 0.41
N GLN A 31 -51.15 -45.80 0.52
CA GLN A 31 -50.47 -44.75 -0.23
C GLN A 31 -49.42 -44.11 0.68
N PRO A 32 -48.11 -44.27 0.43
CA PRO A 32 -47.09 -43.61 1.22
C PRO A 32 -47.18 -42.10 1.01
N THR A 33 -47.41 -41.36 2.09
CA THR A 33 -47.21 -39.91 2.14
C THR A 33 -45.74 -39.59 1.87
N THR A 34 -45.42 -38.99 0.73
CA THR A 34 -44.12 -38.35 0.51
C THR A 34 -44.34 -36.86 0.26
N SER A 35 -44.06 -36.06 1.29
CA SER A 35 -43.91 -34.60 1.18
C SER A 35 -42.74 -34.26 0.24
N PRO A 36 -42.79 -33.17 -0.54
CA PRO A 36 -41.65 -32.74 -1.36
C PRO A 36 -40.44 -32.38 -0.48
N PRO A 37 -39.20 -32.68 -0.92
CA PRO A 37 -38.00 -32.35 -0.14
C PRO A 37 -37.78 -30.83 -0.08
N SER A 38 -37.55 -30.30 1.13
CA SER A 38 -37.14 -28.91 1.34
C SER A 38 -35.85 -28.58 0.58
N PRO A 39 -35.70 -27.35 0.04
CA PRO A 39 -34.45 -26.91 -0.58
C PRO A 39 -33.26 -27.06 0.40
N PRO A 40 -32.07 -27.49 -0.07
CA PRO A 40 -30.89 -27.57 0.78
C PRO A 40 -30.54 -26.19 1.32
N ALA A 41 -30.39 -26.08 2.63
CA ALA A 41 -29.88 -24.89 3.29
C ALA A 41 -28.50 -24.53 2.70
N PRO A 42 -28.17 -23.24 2.50
CA PRO A 42 -26.89 -22.85 1.93
C PRO A 42 -25.76 -23.42 2.80
N GLU A 43 -24.90 -24.25 2.19
CA GLU A 43 -23.70 -24.76 2.84
C GLU A 43 -22.86 -23.57 3.32
N GLN A 44 -22.88 -23.30 4.61
CA GLN A 44 -21.87 -22.45 5.23
C GLN A 44 -20.55 -23.21 5.11
N LYS A 45 -19.78 -22.88 4.07
CA LYS A 45 -18.46 -23.43 3.79
C LYS A 45 -17.59 -23.22 5.02
N LYS A 46 -17.55 -24.23 5.89
CA LYS A 46 -16.88 -24.18 7.19
C LYS A 46 -15.38 -24.13 6.92
N MET A 47 -14.84 -22.93 6.95
CA MET A 47 -13.42 -22.68 6.71
C MET A 47 -12.61 -23.49 7.74
N SER A 48 -11.81 -24.45 7.27
CA SER A 48 -11.13 -25.41 8.15
C SER A 48 -10.24 -24.68 9.16
N GLY A 49 -10.10 -25.23 10.38
CA GLY A 49 -9.37 -24.56 11.48
C GLY A 49 -7.95 -24.12 11.10
N LYS A 50 -7.28 -24.86 10.21
CA LYS A 50 -5.97 -24.50 9.64
C LYS A 50 -6.03 -23.19 8.83
N LYS A 51 -7.09 -22.96 8.05
CA LYS A 51 -7.26 -21.71 7.28
C LYS A 51 -7.53 -20.50 8.18
N LYS A 52 -8.27 -20.69 9.29
CA LYS A 52 -8.48 -19.64 10.29
C LYS A 52 -7.18 -19.28 11.03
N ALA A 53 -6.37 -20.29 11.36
CA ALA A 53 -5.06 -20.07 11.99
C ALA A 53 -4.10 -19.31 11.05
N VAL A 54 -4.00 -19.71 9.78
CA VAL A 54 -3.17 -19.02 8.79
C VAL A 54 -3.62 -17.56 8.61
N LEU A 55 -4.94 -17.33 8.48
CA LEU A 55 -5.48 -15.98 8.34
C LEU A 55 -5.23 -15.13 9.60
N GLY A 56 -5.35 -15.73 10.79
CA GLY A 56 -5.04 -15.07 12.05
C GLY A 56 -3.58 -14.68 12.18
N VAL A 57 -2.65 -15.57 11.82
CA VAL A 57 -1.21 -15.27 11.80
C VAL A 57 -0.91 -14.17 10.79
N PHE A 58 -1.50 -14.21 9.60
CA PHE A 58 -1.30 -13.18 8.59
C PHE A 58 -1.82 -11.82 9.06
N GLY A 59 -3.00 -11.79 9.69
CA GLY A 59 -3.56 -10.58 10.29
C GLY A 59 -2.68 -10.01 11.39
N LEU A 60 -2.12 -10.87 12.26
CA LEU A 60 -1.20 -10.46 13.30
C LEU A 60 0.11 -9.90 12.72
N LEU A 61 0.69 -10.57 11.72
CA LEU A 61 1.90 -10.08 11.04
C LEU A 61 1.66 -8.74 10.36
N LEU A 62 0.50 -8.57 9.70
CA LEU A 62 0.12 -7.30 9.09
C LEU A 62 0.02 -6.20 10.16
N LEU A 63 -0.62 -6.50 11.28
CA LEU A 63 -0.77 -5.54 12.37
C LEU A 63 0.58 -5.15 12.98
N LEU A 64 1.49 -6.11 13.16
CA LEU A 64 2.87 -5.85 13.59
C LEU A 64 3.65 -5.02 12.56
N ALA A 65 3.51 -5.30 11.26
CA ALA A 65 4.16 -4.52 10.21
C ALA A 65 3.67 -3.06 10.19
N VAL A 66 2.36 -2.86 10.34
CA VAL A 66 1.77 -1.52 10.45
C VAL A 66 2.30 -0.80 11.70
N ALA A 67 2.29 -1.46 12.86
CA ALA A 67 2.83 -0.89 14.09
C ALA A 67 4.34 -0.58 14.00
N ALA A 68 5.11 -1.42 13.31
CA ALA A 68 6.53 -1.19 13.05
C ALA A 68 6.74 0.07 12.20
N ALA A 69 5.94 0.26 11.15
CA ALA A 69 6.02 1.46 10.32
C ALA A 69 5.70 2.74 11.11
N PHE A 70 4.73 2.71 12.02
CA PHE A 70 4.40 3.85 12.88
C PHE A 70 5.43 4.13 14.00
N THR A 71 6.21 3.12 14.39
CA THR A 71 7.23 3.26 15.46
C THR A 71 8.64 3.42 14.93
N LEU A 72 8.80 3.50 13.60
CA LEU A 72 10.08 3.74 12.96
C LEU A 72 10.59 5.13 13.32
N GLN A 73 11.76 5.18 13.94
CA GLN A 73 12.48 6.42 14.28
C GLN A 73 13.81 6.45 13.54
N VAL A 74 14.08 7.56 12.87
CA VAL A 74 15.36 7.83 12.20
C VAL A 74 16.00 9.03 12.90
N GLU A 75 17.22 8.85 13.37
CA GLU A 75 18.02 9.85 14.08
C GLU A 75 19.26 10.17 13.25
N PHE A 76 19.55 11.46 13.08
CA PHE A 76 20.78 11.96 12.47
C PHE A 76 21.61 12.66 13.54
N GLY A 77 22.90 12.34 13.62
CA GLY A 77 23.83 12.92 14.57
C GLY A 77 25.20 13.17 13.96
N ASP A 78 26.14 13.59 14.82
CA ASP A 78 27.53 13.79 14.42
C ASP A 78 28.18 12.45 14.01
N PRO A 79 29.02 12.44 12.96
CA PRO A 79 29.71 11.24 12.53
C PRO A 79 30.70 10.73 13.58
N THR A 80 30.89 9.42 13.63
CA THR A 80 31.88 8.83 14.53
C THR A 80 33.30 9.19 14.07
N PRO A 81 34.16 9.78 14.94
CA PRO A 81 35.52 10.16 14.56
C PRO A 81 36.35 8.96 14.08
N GLY A 82 37.00 9.11 12.92
CA GLY A 82 37.84 8.05 12.34
C GLY A 82 37.07 6.95 11.63
N SER A 83 35.76 7.13 11.36
CA SER A 83 34.99 6.16 10.60
C SER A 83 35.54 5.93 9.19
N THR A 84 35.58 4.66 8.79
CA THR A 84 35.90 4.24 7.42
C THR A 84 34.60 3.95 6.68
N TYR A 85 34.54 4.29 5.39
CA TYR A 85 33.35 4.13 4.55
C TYR A 85 33.59 3.15 3.40
N PRO A 86 33.70 1.83 3.65
CA PRO A 86 34.09 0.87 2.63
C PRO A 86 32.95 0.52 1.65
N TYR A 87 31.69 0.80 2.02
CA TYR A 87 30.55 0.55 1.16
C TYR A 87 30.19 1.82 0.41
N THR A 88 29.98 1.71 -0.90
CA THR A 88 29.68 2.85 -1.76
C THR A 88 28.58 2.48 -2.74
N VAL A 89 27.65 3.40 -2.94
CA VAL A 89 26.66 3.36 -4.00
C VAL A 89 26.62 4.71 -4.69
N THR A 90 26.52 4.71 -6.02
CA THR A 90 26.45 5.93 -6.82
C THR A 90 25.13 5.97 -7.57
N TYR A 91 24.48 7.11 -7.50
CA TYR A 91 23.23 7.40 -8.19
C TYR A 91 23.43 8.51 -9.19
N ASN A 92 22.81 8.35 -10.35
CA ASN A 92 22.54 9.45 -11.26
C ASN A 92 21.33 10.24 -10.74
N VAL A 93 21.52 11.51 -10.40
CA VAL A 93 20.47 12.34 -9.84
C VAL A 93 20.21 13.59 -10.66
N TRP A 94 18.93 13.94 -10.83
CA TRP A 94 18.52 15.19 -11.47
C TRP A 94 17.78 16.07 -10.47
N PHE A 95 18.31 17.27 -10.27
CA PHE A 95 17.67 18.29 -9.44
C PHE A 95 16.84 19.25 -10.32
N PRO A 96 15.64 19.64 -9.86
CA PRO A 96 14.91 20.73 -10.47
C PRO A 96 15.66 22.05 -10.23
N ASP A 97 15.79 22.86 -11.28
CA ASP A 97 16.48 24.15 -11.21
C ASP A 97 15.59 25.20 -10.55
N GLY A 98 16.15 25.93 -9.58
CA GLY A 98 15.44 26.97 -8.83
C GLY A 98 14.42 26.49 -7.80
N GLU A 99 14.24 25.17 -7.65
CA GLU A 99 13.29 24.60 -6.69
C GLU A 99 14.03 23.97 -5.49
N PRO A 100 13.62 24.27 -4.26
CA PRO A 100 14.19 23.62 -3.09
C PRO A 100 13.69 22.18 -2.97
N VAL A 101 14.60 21.25 -2.73
CA VAL A 101 14.34 19.84 -2.48
C VAL A 101 14.93 19.42 -1.15
N THR A 102 14.20 18.62 -0.38
CA THR A 102 14.65 18.16 0.94
C THR A 102 15.16 16.72 0.87
N VAL A 103 16.46 16.51 1.09
CA VAL A 103 17.08 15.18 1.18
C VAL A 103 17.34 14.87 2.64
N GLY A 104 16.63 13.87 3.19
CA GLY A 104 16.62 13.62 4.64
C GLY A 104 16.13 14.85 5.42
N ASN A 105 17.01 15.49 6.18
CA ASN A 105 16.77 16.73 6.92
C ASN A 105 17.46 17.97 6.30
N VAL A 106 18.09 17.82 5.13
CA VAL A 106 18.86 18.87 4.47
C VAL A 106 18.03 19.48 3.35
N LYS A 107 17.82 20.80 3.39
CA LYS A 107 17.18 21.56 2.31
C LYS A 107 18.25 21.96 1.30
N MET A 108 18.14 21.46 0.08
CA MET A 108 19.04 21.79 -1.01
C MET A 108 18.30 22.54 -2.11
N MET A 109 18.95 23.48 -2.76
CA MET A 109 18.44 24.14 -3.95
C MET A 109 19.58 24.31 -4.94
N VAL A 110 19.28 24.04 -6.20
CA VAL A 110 20.25 24.17 -7.28
C VAL A 110 19.83 25.36 -8.13
N LEU A 111 20.78 26.23 -8.45
CA LEU A 111 20.59 27.36 -9.36
C LEU A 111 21.68 27.30 -10.43
N SER A 112 21.27 27.04 -11.66
CA SER A 112 22.16 26.92 -12.81
C SER A 112 22.27 28.27 -13.53
N TYR A 113 23.49 28.75 -13.78
CA TYR A 113 23.74 30.00 -14.51
C TYR A 113 24.88 29.82 -15.51
N GLY A 114 24.54 29.60 -16.79
CA GLY A 114 25.53 29.26 -17.82
C GLY A 114 26.22 27.94 -17.49
N ASP A 115 27.55 27.95 -17.37
CA ASP A 115 28.37 26.77 -17.01
C ASP A 115 28.61 26.64 -15.50
N GLU A 116 28.06 27.56 -14.71
CA GLU A 116 28.25 27.63 -13.27
C GLU A 116 26.98 27.18 -12.56
N LEU A 117 27.16 26.48 -11.44
CA LEU A 117 26.07 26.03 -10.62
C LEU A 117 26.24 26.55 -9.19
N ILE A 118 25.20 27.12 -8.63
CA ILE A 118 25.14 27.48 -7.22
C ILE A 118 24.32 26.39 -6.53
N LEU A 119 24.98 25.64 -5.65
CA LEU A 119 24.33 24.70 -4.74
C LEU A 119 24.13 25.41 -3.41
N ASP A 120 22.87 25.59 -3.03
CA ASP A 120 22.48 26.10 -1.72
C ASP A 120 22.14 24.90 -0.83
N VAL A 121 22.93 24.69 0.23
CA VAL A 121 22.71 23.62 1.23
C VAL A 121 22.40 24.28 2.57
N ASN A 122 21.15 24.17 3.02
CA ASN A 122 20.67 24.79 4.26
C ASN A 122 20.96 26.31 4.36
N GLY A 123 20.95 27.04 3.24
CA GLY A 123 21.26 28.47 3.18
C GLY A 123 22.73 28.78 2.88
N ASN A 124 23.62 27.79 2.90
CA ASN A 124 25.02 27.95 2.52
C ASN A 124 25.17 27.74 1.03
N ARG A 125 25.51 28.82 0.31
CA ARG A 125 25.69 28.79 -1.14
C ARG A 125 27.13 28.48 -1.48
N GLU A 126 27.32 27.39 -2.19
CA GLU A 126 28.59 26.99 -2.78
C GLU A 126 28.49 27.07 -4.30
N LYS A 127 29.53 27.60 -4.93
CA LYS A 127 29.67 27.59 -6.39
C LYS A 127 30.39 26.31 -6.79
N ILE A 128 29.77 25.53 -7.67
CA ILE A 128 30.27 24.27 -8.21
C ILE A 128 30.44 24.41 -9.72
N VAL A 129 31.57 23.97 -10.24
CA VAL A 129 31.80 23.86 -11.70
C VAL A 129 31.65 22.42 -12.17
N VAL A 130 31.38 22.23 -13.47
CA VAL A 130 31.24 20.89 -14.05
C VAL A 130 32.48 20.04 -13.77
N GLY A 131 32.26 18.80 -13.34
CA GLY A 131 33.30 17.84 -13.00
C GLY A 131 33.87 17.98 -11.58
N GLN A 132 33.51 19.03 -10.85
CA GLN A 132 33.90 19.20 -9.45
C GLN A 132 33.04 18.30 -8.55
N GLU A 133 33.70 17.65 -7.59
CA GLU A 133 33.07 16.88 -6.51
C GLU A 133 33.06 17.74 -5.25
N SER A 134 31.90 17.88 -4.61
CA SER A 134 31.74 18.54 -3.32
C SER A 134 31.18 17.54 -2.30
N GLU A 135 31.67 17.61 -1.08
CA GLU A 135 31.13 16.86 0.05
C GLU A 135 29.96 17.65 0.63
N VAL A 136 28.75 17.10 0.52
CA VAL A 136 27.52 17.80 0.89
C VAL A 136 27.04 17.44 2.30
N ALA A 137 27.44 16.29 2.83
CA ALA A 137 27.09 15.88 4.18
C ALA A 137 27.96 14.73 4.71
N GLU A 138 28.21 14.74 6.02
CA GLU A 138 28.78 13.62 6.78
C GLU A 138 28.07 13.52 8.14
N HIS A 139 27.40 12.39 8.41
CA HIS A 139 26.59 12.22 9.62
C HIS A 139 26.52 10.76 10.08
N HIS A 140 26.13 10.58 11.34
CA HIS A 140 25.70 9.30 11.88
C HIS A 140 24.19 9.13 11.69
N ALA A 141 23.76 7.99 11.13
CA ALA A 141 22.36 7.59 11.03
C ALA A 141 22.06 6.42 11.98
N GLY A 142 21.05 6.60 12.83
CA GLY A 142 20.47 5.57 13.68
C GLY A 142 19.02 5.29 13.28
N MET A 143 18.64 4.03 13.24
CA MET A 143 17.25 3.61 12.98
C MET A 143 16.76 2.69 14.09
N LYS A 144 15.61 3.03 14.68
CA LYS A 144 14.95 2.26 15.75
C LYS A 144 13.54 1.87 15.35
N ILE A 145 13.12 0.66 15.72
CA ILE A 145 11.73 0.19 15.59
C ILE A 145 11.31 -0.41 16.93
N PHE A 146 10.14 -0.04 17.45
CA PHE A 146 9.71 -0.42 18.81
C PHE A 146 10.76 -0.10 19.89
N GLY A 147 11.54 0.97 19.71
CA GLY A 147 12.63 1.36 20.62
C GLY A 147 13.91 0.51 20.54
N VAL A 148 13.94 -0.50 19.66
CA VAL A 148 15.12 -1.35 19.42
C VAL A 148 15.90 -0.81 18.23
N THR A 149 17.22 -0.59 18.39
CA THR A 149 18.10 -0.16 17.30
C THR A 149 18.25 -1.28 16.27
N LEU A 150 17.77 -1.02 15.06
CA LEU A 150 17.86 -1.95 13.94
C LEU A 150 19.09 -1.67 13.07
N LEU A 151 19.48 -0.39 12.96
CA LEU A 151 20.64 0.04 12.18
C LEU A 151 21.33 1.21 12.89
N SER A 152 22.65 1.23 12.83
CA SER A 152 23.49 2.35 13.23
C SER A 152 24.71 2.35 12.30
N THR A 153 24.86 3.41 11.53
CA THR A 153 25.91 3.56 10.51
C THR A 153 26.28 5.03 10.35
N ASP A 154 27.53 5.30 10.04
CA ASP A 154 27.93 6.61 9.53
C ASP A 154 27.76 6.62 8.02
N PHE A 155 27.49 7.79 7.47
CA PHE A 155 27.41 8.00 6.03
C PHE A 155 28.05 9.32 5.62
N LYS A 156 28.59 9.33 4.40
CA LYS A 156 29.16 10.48 3.72
C LYS A 156 28.54 10.59 2.34
N MET A 157 28.07 11.79 1.99
CA MET A 157 27.47 12.08 0.70
C MET A 157 28.39 13.00 -0.10
N LEU A 158 28.74 12.56 -1.30
CA LEU A 158 29.53 13.34 -2.24
C LEU A 158 28.70 13.59 -3.50
N MET A 159 28.70 14.83 -3.97
CA MET A 159 28.00 15.23 -5.18
C MET A 159 28.99 15.71 -6.22
N LYS A 160 28.91 15.14 -7.43
CA LYS A 160 29.71 15.58 -8.58
C LYS A 160 28.82 16.12 -9.68
N TYR A 161 28.97 17.40 -10.00
CA TYR A 161 28.15 18.04 -11.04
C TYR A 161 28.57 17.56 -12.43
N GLN A 162 27.60 17.07 -13.21
CA GLN A 162 27.81 16.55 -14.57
C GLN A 162 27.42 17.54 -15.67
N GLY A 163 26.71 18.62 -15.33
CA GLY A 163 26.16 19.57 -16.29
C GLY A 163 24.63 19.53 -16.36
N LEU A 164 24.08 20.27 -17.31
CA LEU A 164 22.65 20.29 -17.60
C LEU A 164 22.28 19.17 -18.58
N VAL A 165 21.28 18.35 -18.23
CA VAL A 165 20.68 17.33 -19.09
C VAL A 165 19.19 17.61 -19.19
N GLU A 166 18.68 17.87 -20.39
CA GLU A 166 17.27 18.22 -20.63
C GLU A 166 16.75 19.40 -19.78
N GLY A 167 17.63 20.38 -19.50
CA GLY A 167 17.28 21.55 -18.68
C GLY A 167 17.24 21.29 -17.18
N LYS A 168 17.68 20.11 -16.71
CA LYS A 168 17.83 19.78 -15.29
C LYS A 168 19.30 19.62 -14.95
N ALA A 169 19.68 20.08 -13.76
CA ALA A 169 21.03 19.87 -13.26
C ALA A 169 21.26 18.41 -12.91
N ASN A 170 22.22 17.78 -13.57
CA ASN A 170 22.57 16.38 -13.40
C ASN A 170 23.80 16.25 -12.50
N PHE A 171 23.74 15.33 -11.54
CA PHE A 171 24.85 15.04 -10.64
C PHE A 171 25.03 13.53 -10.48
N PHE A 172 26.26 13.13 -10.15
CA PHE A 172 26.49 11.84 -9.52
C PHE A 172 26.48 12.04 -8.01
N LEU A 173 25.52 11.43 -7.35
CA LEU A 173 25.44 11.38 -5.90
C LEU A 173 26.04 10.05 -5.43
N THR A 174 27.16 10.13 -4.74
CA THR A 174 27.84 8.98 -4.15
C THR A 174 27.56 8.95 -2.66
N VAL A 175 26.89 7.91 -2.19
CA VAL A 175 26.64 7.65 -0.78
C VAL A 175 27.63 6.59 -0.32
N LYS A 176 28.49 6.95 0.63
CA LYS A 176 29.43 6.03 1.26
C LYS A 176 28.98 5.75 2.69
N THR A 177 29.03 4.50 3.12
CA THR A 177 28.57 4.10 4.46
C THR A 177 29.60 3.25 5.19
N SER A 178 29.63 3.35 6.52
CA SER A 178 30.54 2.55 7.35
C SER A 178 30.08 1.10 7.51
N ARG A 179 28.78 0.84 7.33
CA ARG A 179 28.19 -0.50 7.29
C ARG A 179 27.36 -0.71 6.04
N GLN A 180 27.19 -1.97 5.65
CA GLN A 180 26.29 -2.32 4.56
C GLN A 180 24.86 -2.02 5.00
N ILE A 181 24.20 -1.13 4.25
CA ILE A 181 22.81 -0.77 4.49
C ILE A 181 21.90 -1.40 3.42
N PRO A 182 20.69 -1.81 3.80
CA PRO A 182 19.69 -2.21 2.82
C PRO A 182 19.34 -1.06 1.87
N GLU A 183 19.11 -1.36 0.60
CA GLU A 183 18.79 -0.37 -0.45
C GLU A 183 17.56 0.47 -0.11
N PHE A 184 16.55 -0.12 0.54
CA PHE A 184 15.32 0.60 0.90
C PHE A 184 15.58 1.79 1.86
N ILE A 185 16.68 1.76 2.64
CA ILE A 185 17.09 2.87 3.49
C ILE A 185 17.62 4.03 2.66
N ILE A 186 18.36 3.72 1.59
CA ILE A 186 18.91 4.72 0.70
C ILE A 186 17.78 5.44 -0.04
N ASN A 187 16.77 4.68 -0.47
CA ASN A 187 15.55 5.23 -1.08
C ASN A 187 14.70 6.07 -0.12
N LEU A 188 14.88 5.93 1.20
CA LEU A 188 14.24 6.81 2.17
C LEU A 188 15.00 8.15 2.32
N LEU A 189 16.32 8.13 2.13
CA LEU A 189 17.16 9.33 2.16
C LEU A 189 17.00 10.15 0.88
N LEU A 190 16.80 9.49 -0.26
CA LEU A 190 16.60 10.13 -1.55
C LEU A 190 15.13 10.51 -1.76
N PRO A 191 14.79 11.81 -1.72
CA PRO A 191 13.41 12.28 -1.92
C PRO A 191 12.97 12.00 -3.34
N ARG A 192 11.68 11.74 -3.54
CA ARG A 192 11.11 11.35 -4.84
C ARG A 192 11.19 12.47 -5.88
N GLU A 193 11.30 13.70 -5.40
CA GLU A 193 11.48 14.92 -6.17
C GLU A 193 12.81 14.91 -6.93
N ILE A 194 13.81 14.18 -6.41
CA ILE A 194 15.06 13.90 -7.11
C ILE A 194 14.87 12.61 -7.88
N GLN A 195 14.96 12.69 -9.20
CA GLN A 195 15.02 11.48 -10.02
C GLN A 195 16.36 10.83 -9.72
N ALA A 196 16.38 9.73 -8.98
CA ALA A 196 17.61 9.01 -8.65
C ALA A 196 17.59 7.64 -9.34
N GLN A 197 18.62 7.35 -10.13
CA GLN A 197 18.79 6.07 -10.78
C GLN A 197 20.11 5.44 -10.33
N PRO A 198 20.11 4.21 -9.80
CA PRO A 198 21.35 3.53 -9.45
C PRO A 198 22.20 3.30 -10.71
N MET A 199 23.52 3.41 -10.54
CA MET A 199 24.50 3.14 -11.60
C MET A 199 25.10 1.74 -11.49
#